data_AF-A0A3B8R7E8-F1
#
_entry.id   AF-A0A3B8R7E8-F1
#
_cell.length_a   1.000
_cell.length_b   1.000
_cell.length_c   1.000
_cell.angle_alpha   90.00
_cell.angle_beta   90.00
_cell.angle_gamma   90.00
#
_symmetry.space_group_name_H-M   'P 1'
#
loop_
_entity.id
_entity.type
_entity.pdbx_description
1 polymer ?
#
loop_
_entity_poly.entity_id
_entity_poly.type
_entity_poly.pdbx_seq_one_letter_code
_entity_poly.pdbx_strand_id
1 'polypeptide(L)'
;MTSLSLPLNIPAAWFAMVMGLGGLSIAWQRAEALTGLTPHAGYGMAWFALLVFSVLLFGYLRKIFRHHESFLAEFRHPTQIAFVGAVPISMEVLAVAFVHHHPMLAEGLLLVGMPLQLLVLTTMFRRWLV
;
A
#
# COMPACT_ATOMS: atom_id res chain seq x y z
N MET A 1 18.38 30.56 7.59
CA MET A 1 18.75 29.13 7.56
C MET A 1 17.53 28.33 8.00
N THR A 2 16.53 28.23 7.13
CA THR A 2 15.36 27.36 7.35
C THR A 2 15.84 25.94 7.08
N SER A 3 16.12 25.18 8.14
CA SER A 3 16.33 23.75 8.01
C SER A 3 15.11 23.20 7.29
N LEU A 4 15.28 22.75 6.05
CA LEU A 4 14.30 21.97 5.31
C LEU A 4 14.19 20.63 6.06
N SER A 5 13.57 20.64 7.23
CA SER A 5 13.19 19.46 7.97
C SER A 5 12.06 18.84 7.16
N LEU A 6 12.43 18.13 6.09
CA LEU A 6 11.54 17.17 5.44
C LEU A 6 10.84 16.45 6.58
N PRO A 7 9.51 16.56 6.73
CA PRO A 7 8.81 15.92 7.84
C PRO A 7 9.12 14.44 7.70
N LEU A 8 10.02 13.94 8.55
CA LEU A 8 10.60 12.60 8.43
C LEU A 8 9.61 11.53 8.91
N ASN A 9 8.33 11.87 8.83
CA ASN A 9 7.20 11.20 9.41
C ASN A 9 6.19 10.97 8.30
N ILE A 10 6.48 9.99 7.45
CA ILE A 10 5.58 9.61 6.35
C ILE A 10 4.25 9.15 6.97
N PRO A 11 3.12 9.81 6.68
CA PRO A 11 1.83 9.39 7.19
C PRO A 11 1.36 8.16 6.41
N ALA A 12 0.69 7.22 7.10
CA ALA A 12 0.16 6.02 6.45
C ALA A 12 -0.82 6.34 5.30
N ALA A 13 -1.46 7.52 5.34
CA ALA A 13 -2.39 7.98 4.32
C ALA A 13 -1.78 8.05 2.90
N TRP A 14 -0.46 8.19 2.78
CA TRP A 14 0.20 8.24 1.47
C TRP A 14 0.11 6.93 0.70
N PHE A 15 -0.13 5.79 1.38
CA PHE A 15 -0.39 4.52 0.71
C PHE A 15 -1.68 4.52 -0.11
N ALA A 16 -2.61 5.47 0.13
CA ALA A 16 -3.77 5.66 -0.75
C ALA A 16 -3.36 5.97 -2.21
N MET A 17 -2.20 6.60 -2.43
CA MET A 17 -1.66 6.80 -3.78
C MET A 17 -1.34 5.46 -4.46
N VAL A 18 -0.76 4.50 -3.73
CA VAL A 18 -0.45 3.17 -4.27
C VAL A 18 -1.74 2.42 -4.58
N MET A 19 -2.73 2.48 -3.69
CA MET A 19 -4.05 1.89 -3.94
C MET A 19 -4.67 2.45 -5.23
N GLY A 20 -4.63 3.77 -5.42
CA GLY A 20 -5.16 4.42 -6.62
C GLY A 20 -4.41 4.03 -7.89
N LEU A 21 -3.07 4.08 -7.87
CA LEU A 21 -2.23 3.71 -9.01
C LEU A 21 -2.36 2.21 -9.35
N GLY A 22 -2.39 1.35 -8.34
CA GLY A 22 -2.60 -0.09 -8.51
C GLY A 22 -4.00 -0.41 -9.06
N GLY A 23 -5.04 0.26 -8.56
CA GLY A 23 -6.40 0.13 -9.09
C GLY A 23 -6.51 0.58 -10.54
N LEU A 24 -5.88 1.72 -10.88
CA LEU A 24 -5.81 2.22 -12.26
C LEU A 24 -5.07 1.23 -13.18
N SER A 25 -3.94 0.68 -12.72
CA SER A 25 -3.19 -0.35 -13.43
C SER A 25 -4.06 -1.56 -13.74
N ILE A 26 -4.77 -2.11 -12.75
CA ILE A 26 -5.65 -3.28 -12.95
C ILE A 26 -6.77 -2.95 -13.95
N ALA A 27 -7.41 -1.79 -13.79
CA ALA A 27 -8.49 -1.36 -14.69
C ALA A 27 -7.98 -1.24 -16.14
N TRP A 28 -6.77 -0.70 -16.32
CA TRP A 28 -6.16 -0.55 -17.64
C TRP A 28 -5.75 -1.89 -18.25
N GLN A 29 -5.15 -2.80 -17.47
CA GLN A 29 -4.85 -4.16 -17.94
C GLN A 29 -6.12 -4.90 -18.40
N ARG A 30 -7.24 -4.71 -17.67
CA ARG A 30 -8.54 -5.27 -18.07
C ARG A 30 -9.08 -4.63 -19.35
N ALA A 31 -8.94 -3.32 -19.50
CA ALA A 31 -9.32 -2.61 -20.72
C ALA A 31 -8.51 -3.09 -21.93
N GLU A 32 -7.18 -3.24 -21.79
CA GLU A 32 -6.30 -3.80 -22.82
C GLU A 32 -6.74 -5.21 -23.23
N ALA A 33 -7.06 -6.06 -22.25
CA ALA A 33 -7.53 -7.43 -22.50
C ALA A 33 -8.88 -7.48 -23.24
N LEU A 34 -9.80 -6.54 -22.98
CA LEU A 34 -11.11 -6.48 -23.64
C LEU A 34 -11.06 -5.86 -25.04
N THR A 35 -10.13 -4.92 -25.26
CA THR A 35 -10.02 -4.16 -26.52
C THR A 35 -9.01 -4.75 -27.50
N GLY A 36 -8.17 -5.69 -27.06
CA GLY A 36 -7.07 -6.23 -27.87
C GLY A 36 -5.91 -5.25 -28.06
N LEU A 37 -5.87 -4.15 -27.29
CA LEU A 37 -4.75 -3.22 -27.29
C LEU A 37 -3.49 -3.88 -26.74
N THR A 38 -2.33 -3.35 -27.12
CA THR A 38 -1.04 -3.91 -26.68
C THR A 38 -0.88 -3.78 -25.16
N PRO A 39 -0.57 -4.86 -24.42
CA PRO A 39 -0.62 -4.89 -22.96
C PRO A 39 0.65 -4.28 -22.33
N HIS A 40 0.84 -2.97 -22.48
CA HIS A 40 2.06 -2.30 -22.04
C HIS A 40 1.79 -1.17 -21.05
N ALA A 41 0.72 -0.40 -21.23
CA ALA A 41 0.48 0.76 -20.40
C ALA A 41 0.00 0.33 -19.00
N GLY A 42 -0.91 -0.63 -18.92
CA GLY A 42 -1.39 -1.16 -17.64
C GLY A 42 -0.26 -1.82 -16.83
N TYR A 43 0.63 -2.50 -17.52
CA TYR A 43 1.79 -3.12 -16.90
C TYR A 43 2.85 -2.09 -16.43
N GLY A 44 3.12 -1.06 -17.23
CA GLY A 44 3.97 0.05 -16.83
C GLY A 44 3.45 0.78 -15.59
N MET A 45 2.13 0.96 -15.49
CA MET A 45 1.49 1.53 -14.29
C MET A 45 1.68 0.63 -13.06
N ALA A 46 1.61 -0.71 -13.21
CA ALA A 46 1.86 -1.65 -12.10
C ALA A 46 3.27 -1.49 -11.53
N TRP A 47 4.28 -1.42 -12.39
CA TRP A 47 5.68 -1.21 -11.97
C TRP A 47 5.90 0.15 -11.32
N PHE A 48 5.28 1.19 -11.85
CA PHE A 48 5.34 2.51 -11.23
C PHE A 48 4.67 2.50 -9.84
N ALA A 49 3.51 1.86 -9.70
CA ALA A 49 2.84 1.70 -8.40
C ALA A 49 3.71 0.91 -7.40
N LEU A 50 4.38 -0.15 -7.86
CA LEU A 50 5.31 -0.94 -7.03
C LEU A 50 6.51 -0.10 -6.58
N LEU A 51 7.09 0.72 -7.46
CA LEU A 51 8.19 1.62 -7.11
C LEU A 51 7.76 2.61 -6.02
N VAL A 52 6.61 3.26 -6.20
CA VAL A 52 6.04 4.19 -5.20
C VAL A 52 5.81 3.46 -3.88
N PHE A 53 5.23 2.26 -3.93
CA PHE A 53 5.02 1.42 -2.75
C PHE A 53 6.33 1.10 -2.02
N SER A 54 7.38 0.69 -2.73
CA SER A 54 8.68 0.37 -2.12
C SER A 54 9.30 1.59 -1.43
N VAL A 55 9.23 2.77 -2.04
CA VAL A 55 9.73 4.02 -1.43
C VAL A 55 8.95 4.37 -0.17
N LEU A 56 7.62 4.31 -0.23
CA LEU A 56 6.75 4.59 0.93
C LEU A 56 6.95 3.55 2.04
N LEU A 57 7.04 2.26 1.70
CA LEU A 57 7.27 1.17 2.65
C LEU A 57 8.59 1.34 3.38
N PHE A 58 9.68 1.65 2.67
CA PHE A 58 10.98 1.89 3.29
C PHE A 58 10.93 3.08 4.26
N GLY A 59 10.32 4.19 3.85
CA GLY A 59 10.19 5.36 4.73
C GLY A 59 9.26 5.12 5.92
N TYR A 60 8.19 4.34 5.74
CA TYR A 60 7.27 3.97 6.81
C TYR A 60 7.90 2.98 7.81
N LEU A 61 8.66 1.99 7.34
CA LEU A 61 9.46 1.11 8.20
C LEU A 61 10.48 1.92 9.01
N ARG A 62 11.17 2.87 8.38
CA ARG A 62 12.09 3.79 9.09
C ARG A 62 11.37 4.57 10.19
N LYS A 63 10.14 5.02 9.94
CA LYS A 63 9.29 5.67 10.96
C LYS A 63 8.95 4.73 12.11
N ILE A 64 8.58 3.47 11.83
CA ILE A 64 8.27 2.48 12.88
C ILE A 64 9.48 2.26 13.81
N PHE A 65 10.69 2.17 13.26
CA PHE A 65 11.91 1.93 14.05
C PHE A 65 12.47 3.16 14.76
N ARG A 66 12.40 4.35 14.15
CA ARG A 66 13.01 5.58 14.72
C ARG A 66 12.04 6.48 15.46
N HIS A 67 10.76 6.44 15.12
CA HIS A 67 9.70 7.28 15.68
C HIS A 67 8.51 6.43 16.12
N HIS A 68 8.82 5.39 16.91
CA HIS A 68 7.84 4.41 17.37
C HIS A 68 6.63 5.06 18.07
N GLU A 69 6.86 6.10 18.87
CA GLU A 69 5.78 6.84 19.54
C GLU A 69 4.81 7.49 18.54
N SER A 70 5.32 8.05 17.44
CA SER A 70 4.46 8.63 16.40
C SER A 70 3.67 7.57 15.65
N PHE A 71 4.27 6.39 15.40
CA PHE A 71 3.54 5.27 14.83
C PHE A 71 2.44 4.78 15.78
N LEU A 72 2.74 4.65 17.08
CA LEU A 72 1.75 4.25 18.08
C LEU A 72 0.62 5.27 18.21
N ALA A 73 0.91 6.57 18.09
CA ALA A 73 -0.11 7.62 18.10
C ALA A 73 -1.08 7.46 16.91
N GLU A 74 -0.56 7.27 15.69
CA GLU A 74 -1.39 7.01 14.50
C GLU A 74 -2.14 5.70 14.63
N PHE A 75 -1.45 4.65 15.09
CA PHE A 75 -2.04 3.34 15.23
C PHE A 75 -3.13 3.33 16.30
N ARG A 76 -3.05 4.16 17.35
CA ARG A 76 -4.05 4.27 18.44
C ARG A 76 -5.25 5.15 18.06
N HIS A 77 -5.09 6.05 17.10
CA HIS A 77 -6.16 6.98 16.72
C HIS A 77 -7.29 6.28 15.94
N PRO A 78 -8.57 6.38 16.39
CA PRO A 78 -9.68 5.60 15.82
C PRO A 78 -9.93 5.85 14.33
N THR A 79 -9.63 7.04 13.84
CA THR A 79 -9.76 7.38 12.42
C THR A 79 -8.49 7.13 11.60
N GLN A 80 -7.30 7.18 12.22
CA GLN A 80 -6.04 7.05 11.47
C GLN A 80 -5.60 5.61 11.28
N ILE A 81 -6.08 4.69 12.12
CA ILE A 81 -5.85 3.24 11.94
C ILE A 81 -6.35 2.73 10.56
N ALA A 82 -7.38 3.37 9.99
CA ALA A 82 -7.84 3.06 8.63
C ALA A 82 -6.76 3.31 7.57
N PHE A 83 -5.94 4.36 7.74
CA PHE A 83 -4.81 4.63 6.85
C PHE A 83 -3.67 3.65 7.05
N VAL A 84 -3.49 3.10 8.26
CA VAL A 84 -2.53 2.01 8.49
C VAL A 84 -2.97 0.75 7.72
N GLY A 85 -4.28 0.50 7.62
CA GLY A 85 -4.84 -0.55 6.77
C GLY A 85 -4.58 -0.36 5.28
N ALA A 86 -4.28 0.86 4.81
CA ALA A 86 -3.93 1.08 3.41
C ALA A 86 -2.61 0.40 3.00
N VAL A 87 -1.72 0.12 3.96
CA VAL A 87 -0.44 -0.57 3.69
C VAL A 87 -0.66 -2.01 3.19
N PRO A 88 -1.32 -2.90 3.94
CA PRO A 88 -1.60 -4.25 3.45
C PRO A 88 -2.56 -4.28 2.26
N ILE A 89 -3.56 -3.39 2.19
CA ILE A 89 -4.43 -3.28 1.01
C ILE A 89 -3.61 -2.95 -0.25
N SER A 90 -2.62 -2.07 -0.14
CA SER A 90 -1.72 -1.77 -1.27
C SER A 90 -0.94 -3.00 -1.73
N MET A 91 -0.51 -3.88 -0.81
CA MET A 91 0.14 -5.15 -1.16
C MET A 91 -0.81 -6.07 -1.92
N GLU A 92 -2.05 -6.22 -1.46
CA GLU A 92 -3.07 -7.05 -2.11
C GLU A 92 -3.44 -6.53 -3.50
N VAL A 93 -3.60 -5.21 -3.67
CA VAL A 93 -3.85 -4.59 -4.98
C VAL A 93 -2.68 -4.82 -5.93
N LEU A 94 -1.43 -4.64 -5.46
CA LEU A 94 -0.26 -4.94 -6.28
C LEU A 94 -0.16 -6.43 -6.62
N ALA A 95 -0.53 -7.33 -5.71
CA ALA A 95 -0.58 -8.77 -6.00
C ALA A 95 -1.52 -9.06 -7.17
N VAL A 96 -2.72 -8.48 -7.18
CA VAL A 96 -3.67 -8.62 -8.30
C VAL A 96 -3.09 -8.01 -9.59
N ALA A 97 -2.40 -6.87 -9.51
CA ALA A 97 -1.81 -6.21 -10.68
C ALA A 97 -0.67 -7.03 -11.34
N PHE A 98 -0.01 -7.92 -10.58
CA PHE A 98 1.11 -8.73 -11.06
C PHE A 98 0.79 -10.21 -11.29
N VAL A 99 -0.37 -10.72 -10.86
CA VAL A 99 -0.67 -12.16 -10.84
C VAL A 99 -0.47 -12.86 -12.20
N HIS A 100 -0.75 -12.18 -13.31
CA HIS A 100 -0.64 -12.77 -14.66
C HIS A 100 0.78 -12.72 -15.24
N HIS A 101 1.63 -11.82 -14.76
CA HIS A 101 2.97 -11.59 -15.32
C HIS A 101 4.09 -12.09 -14.40
N HIS A 102 3.92 -11.92 -13.09
CA HIS A 102 4.89 -12.29 -12.05
C HIS A 102 4.17 -12.96 -10.87
N PRO A 103 3.71 -14.22 -11.03
CA PRO A 103 2.94 -14.93 -10.01
C PRO A 103 3.70 -15.07 -8.68
N MET A 104 5.02 -15.28 -8.72
CA MET A 104 5.86 -15.39 -7.52
C MET A 104 5.91 -14.08 -6.71
N LEU A 105 5.93 -12.93 -7.39
CA LEU A 105 5.88 -11.62 -6.74
C LEU A 105 4.49 -11.35 -6.16
N ALA A 106 3.45 -11.70 -6.92
CA ALA A 106 2.07 -11.59 -6.46
C ALA A 106 1.82 -12.45 -5.21
N GLU A 107 2.30 -13.70 -5.22
CA GLU A 107 2.22 -14.61 -4.09
C GLU A 107 2.94 -14.03 -2.85
N GLY A 108 4.17 -13.53 -3.00
CA GLY A 108 4.90 -12.91 -1.90
C GLY A 108 4.17 -11.70 -1.30
N LEU A 109 3.61 -10.82 -2.14
CA LEU A 109 2.82 -9.68 -1.69
C LEU A 109 1.56 -10.12 -0.94
N LEU A 110 0.88 -11.16 -1.43
CA LEU A 110 -0.38 -11.65 -0.89
C LEU A 110 -0.17 -12.42 0.43
N LEU A 111 0.86 -13.25 0.50
CA LEU A 111 1.27 -13.98 1.71
C LEU A 111 1.59 -13.05 2.88
N VAL A 112 2.12 -11.85 2.60
CA VAL A 112 2.42 -10.84 3.62
C VAL A 112 1.22 -9.91 3.85
N GLY A 113 0.54 -9.51 2.79
CA GLY A 113 -0.59 -8.58 2.84
C GLY A 113 -1.78 -9.14 3.61
N MET A 114 -2.21 -10.37 3.32
CA MET A 114 -3.38 -10.99 3.96
C MET A 114 -3.30 -11.08 5.49
N PRO A 115 -2.22 -11.62 6.11
CA PRO A 115 -2.15 -11.69 7.57
C PRO A 115 -2.06 -10.30 8.20
N LEU A 116 -1.38 -9.35 7.56
CA LEU A 116 -1.33 -7.95 8.03
C LEU A 116 -2.71 -7.28 7.95
N GLN A 117 -3.46 -7.51 6.88
CA GLN A 117 -4.82 -6.99 6.70
C GLN A 117 -5.75 -7.56 7.76
N LEU A 118 -5.68 -8.87 8.02
CA LEU A 118 -6.46 -9.53 9.06
C LEU A 118 -6.14 -8.95 10.45
N LEU A 119 -4.87 -8.71 10.74
CA LEU A 119 -4.44 -8.07 11.99
C LEU A 119 -5.03 -6.66 12.11
N VAL A 120 -4.87 -5.81 11.10
CA VAL A 120 -5.40 -4.43 11.14
C VAL A 120 -6.92 -4.44 11.29
N LEU A 121 -7.62 -5.26 10.52
CA LEU A 121 -9.07 -5.37 10.57
C LEU A 121 -9.57 -5.79 11.97
N THR A 122 -8.96 -6.83 12.55
CA THR A 122 -9.33 -7.27 13.91
C THR A 122 -9.05 -6.21 14.97
N THR A 123 -7.96 -5.44 14.83
CA THR A 123 -7.68 -4.32 15.74
C THR A 123 -8.64 -3.15 15.57
N MET A 124 -9.10 -2.85 14.35
CA MET A 124 -10.14 -1.84 14.12
C MET A 124 -11.44 -2.24 14.79
N PHE A 125 -11.94 -3.46 14.53
CA PHE A 125 -13.19 -3.93 15.14
C PHE A 125 -13.15 -3.92 16.65
N ARG A 126 -12.06 -4.41 17.26
CA ARG A 126 -11.90 -4.42 18.72
C ARG A 126 -11.99 -3.03 19.36
N ARG A 127 -11.62 -1.97 18.63
CA ARG A 127 -11.60 -0.60 19.16
C ARG A 127 -12.84 0.21 18.85
N TRP A 128 -13.66 -0.25 17.91
CA TRP A 128 -14.95 0.35 17.62
C TRP A 128 -16.03 -0.21 18.54
N LEU A 129 -15.89 -1.48 18.94
CA LEU A 129 -16.87 -2.19 19.77
C LEU A 129 -16.62 -2.07 21.28
N VAL A 130 -15.41 -1.67 21.70
CA VAL A 130 -15.00 -1.49 23.10
C VAL A 130 -14.65 -0.03 23.32
#